data_AF-A0A450SDZ1-F1
#
_entry.id   AF-A0A450SDZ1-F1
#
_cell.length_a   1.000
_cell.length_b   1.000
_cell.length_c   1.000
_cell.angle_alpha   90.00
_cell.angle_beta   90.00
_cell.angle_gamma   90.00
#
_symmetry.space_group_name_H-M   'P 1'
#
loop_
_entity.id
_entity.type
_entity.pdbx_description
1 polymer ?
#
loop_
_entity_poly.entity_id
_entity_poly.type
_entity_poly.pdbx_seq_one_letter_code
_entity_poly.pdbx_strand_id
1 'polypeptide(L)'
;MPAVAFDTLKFTKHLVQAGATLELAEATAEALREATAEADLATGKDIERLRERLETGLARLDEKESVRIERLEEKMDAGFQQVRSEMDTRFVRMQSDADAKFDQMRSEMDARFGQMQSETDARFGHLEEKIDTRIGHLEERMDARFGQIQSETDVRIGRLEEKMDARFGKMQSETDARIGRLEEKMDARFGRMQSETDAGFKSMEQRLLIRLGGMMVVAVVGIAALVKIL
;
A
#
# COMPACT_ATOMS: atom_id res chain seq x y z
N MET A 1 65.50 -65.67 -59.66
CA MET A 1 65.75 -65.89 -61.10
C MET A 1 67.24 -66.14 -61.32
N PRO A 2 67.64 -67.13 -62.14
CA PRO A 2 69.05 -67.37 -62.43
C PRO A 2 69.59 -66.15 -63.18
N ALA A 3 70.83 -65.73 -62.90
CA ALA A 3 71.51 -64.77 -63.75
C ALA A 3 71.40 -65.28 -65.19
N VAL A 4 70.91 -64.45 -66.11
CA VAL A 4 70.89 -64.80 -67.53
C VAL A 4 72.36 -64.95 -67.93
N ALA A 5 72.87 -66.16 -67.86
CA ALA A 5 74.24 -66.45 -68.23
C ALA A 5 74.36 -66.11 -69.72
N PHE A 6 75.13 -65.08 -70.03
CA PHE A 6 75.42 -64.71 -71.41
C PHE A 6 76.23 -65.85 -72.03
N ASP A 7 75.57 -66.66 -72.85
CA ASP A 7 76.17 -67.81 -73.53
C ASP A 7 77.03 -67.30 -74.69
N THR A 8 78.30 -67.02 -74.37
CA THR A 8 79.29 -66.53 -75.32
C THR A 8 79.45 -67.47 -76.52
N LEU A 9 79.34 -68.79 -76.33
CA LEU A 9 79.49 -69.79 -77.38
C LEU A 9 78.30 -69.78 -78.36
N LYS A 10 77.08 -69.63 -77.85
CA LYS A 10 75.90 -69.52 -78.70
C LYS A 10 75.90 -68.19 -79.47
N PHE A 11 76.39 -67.12 -78.86
CA PHE A 11 76.52 -65.80 -79.48
C PHE A 11 77.59 -65.76 -80.59
N THR A 12 78.78 -66.32 -80.34
CA THR A 12 79.85 -66.42 -81.37
C THR A 12 79.39 -67.22 -82.58
N LYS A 13 78.75 -68.38 -82.38
CA LYS A 13 78.19 -69.19 -83.48
C LYS A 13 77.20 -68.41 -84.34
N HIS A 14 76.36 -67.58 -83.72
CA HIS A 14 75.36 -66.81 -84.45
C HIS A 14 76.00 -65.70 -85.30
N LEU A 15 77.04 -65.04 -84.78
CA LEU A 15 77.81 -64.03 -85.53
C LEU A 15 78.56 -64.64 -86.72
N VAL A 16 79.17 -65.82 -86.54
CA VAL A 16 79.83 -66.55 -87.63
C VAL A 16 78.83 -66.95 -88.73
N GLN A 17 77.64 -67.43 -88.35
CA GLN A 17 76.57 -67.74 -89.30
C GLN A 17 76.03 -66.50 -90.04
N ALA A 18 76.08 -65.33 -89.41
CA ALA A 18 75.72 -64.05 -90.02
C ALA A 18 76.84 -63.46 -90.90
N GLY A 19 77.98 -64.15 -91.05
CA GLY A 19 79.08 -63.79 -91.95
C GLY A 19 80.27 -63.09 -91.29
N ALA A 20 80.32 -63.00 -89.96
CA ALA A 20 81.52 -62.52 -89.25
C ALA A 20 82.65 -63.57 -89.27
N THR A 21 83.90 -63.12 -89.28
CA THR A 21 85.06 -64.02 -89.10
C THR A 21 85.08 -64.56 -87.68
N LEU A 22 85.65 -65.76 -87.47
CA LEU A 22 85.71 -66.39 -86.14
C LEU A 22 86.40 -65.47 -85.11
N GLU A 23 87.52 -64.87 -85.48
CA GLU A 23 88.28 -63.93 -84.63
C GLU A 23 87.44 -62.70 -84.23
N LEU A 24 86.68 -62.13 -85.18
CA LEU A 24 85.82 -60.98 -84.90
C LEU A 24 84.62 -61.38 -84.04
N ALA A 25 84.04 -62.57 -84.27
CA ALA A 25 82.94 -63.09 -83.49
C ALA A 25 83.36 -63.38 -82.03
N GLU A 26 84.54 -63.94 -81.82
CA GLU A 26 85.12 -64.18 -80.49
C GLU A 26 85.43 -62.85 -79.78
N ALA A 27 86.09 -61.91 -80.46
CA ALA A 27 86.41 -60.60 -79.90
C ALA A 27 85.17 -59.80 -79.51
N THR A 28 84.10 -59.85 -80.32
CA THR A 28 82.83 -59.16 -80.01
C THR A 28 82.04 -59.84 -78.90
N ALA A 29 82.05 -61.17 -78.83
CA ALA A 29 81.46 -61.90 -77.71
C ALA A 29 82.18 -61.63 -76.39
N GLU A 30 83.50 -61.50 -76.44
CA GLU A 30 84.33 -61.19 -75.27
C GLU A 30 84.15 -59.74 -74.81
N ALA A 31 84.19 -58.76 -75.73
CA ALA A 31 83.91 -57.36 -75.42
C ALA A 31 82.49 -57.16 -74.87
N LEU A 32 81.49 -57.90 -75.38
CA LEU A 32 80.13 -57.83 -74.85
C LEU A 32 80.01 -58.49 -73.47
N ARG A 33 80.75 -59.58 -73.22
CA ARG A 33 80.83 -60.20 -71.87
C ARG A 33 81.48 -59.24 -70.87
N GLU A 34 82.54 -58.54 -71.27
CA GLU A 34 83.23 -57.56 -70.41
C GLU A 34 82.35 -56.35 -70.13
N ALA A 35 81.72 -55.77 -71.16
CA ALA A 35 80.78 -54.65 -71.00
C ALA A 35 79.54 -55.01 -70.16
N THR A 36 79.06 -56.26 -70.23
CA THR A 36 77.95 -56.75 -69.37
C THR A 36 78.40 -57.13 -67.97
N ALA A 37 79.67 -57.46 -67.76
CA ALA A 37 80.27 -57.67 -66.45
C ALA A 37 80.59 -56.35 -65.72
N GLU A 38 80.90 -55.28 -66.45
CA GLU A 38 81.09 -53.93 -65.90
C GLU A 38 79.75 -53.20 -65.63
N ALA A 39 78.65 -53.65 -66.23
CA ALA A 39 77.33 -53.10 -65.96
C ALA A 39 76.85 -53.49 -64.55
N ASP A 40 76.70 -52.49 -63.66
CA ASP A 40 76.17 -52.66 -62.30
C ASP A 40 74.65 -52.93 -62.32
N LEU A 41 74.28 -54.10 -62.84
CA LEU A 41 72.89 -54.53 -62.96
C LEU A 41 72.44 -55.23 -61.69
N ALA A 42 71.27 -54.81 -61.17
CA ALA A 42 70.65 -55.48 -60.04
C ALA A 42 70.42 -56.97 -60.35
N THR A 43 70.94 -57.84 -59.47
CA THR A 43 70.81 -59.29 -59.64
C THR A 43 69.47 -59.79 -59.11
N GLY A 44 69.09 -61.02 -59.47
CA GLY A 44 67.91 -61.67 -58.88
C GLY A 44 67.96 -61.77 -57.35
N LYS A 45 69.16 -61.83 -56.75
CA LYS A 45 69.33 -61.80 -55.29
C LYS A 45 69.05 -60.42 -54.72
N ASP A 46 69.37 -59.35 -55.44
CA ASP A 46 69.07 -57.97 -55.01
C ASP A 46 67.58 -57.68 -55.06
N ILE A 47 66.89 -58.22 -56.08
CA ILE A 47 65.42 -58.15 -56.18
C ILE A 47 64.75 -58.91 -55.04
N GLU A 48 65.18 -60.14 -54.72
CA GLU A 48 64.62 -60.88 -53.57
C GLU A 48 64.90 -60.15 -52.24
N ARG A 49 66.11 -59.62 -52.06
CA ARG A 49 66.45 -58.85 -50.85
C ARG A 49 65.61 -57.56 -50.75
N LEU A 50 65.32 -56.90 -51.87
CA LEU A 50 64.42 -55.76 -51.92
C LEU A 50 62.98 -56.18 -51.58
N ARG A 51 62.53 -57.31 -52.12
CA ARG A 51 61.20 -57.89 -51.85
C ARG A 51 61.01 -58.21 -50.38
N GLU A 52 61.96 -58.91 -49.76
CA GLU A 52 61.93 -59.20 -48.31
C GLU A 52 61.90 -57.92 -47.47
N ARG A 53 62.68 -56.89 -47.85
CA ARG A 53 62.65 -55.57 -47.19
C ARG A 53 61.30 -54.88 -47.34
N LEU A 54 60.67 -54.97 -48.52
CA LEU A 54 59.34 -54.40 -48.77
C LEU A 54 58.24 -55.16 -48.01
N GLU A 55 58.24 -56.48 -48.02
CA GLU A 55 57.29 -57.30 -47.26
C GLU A 55 57.41 -57.02 -45.75
N THR A 56 58.64 -56.95 -45.23
CA THR A 56 58.87 -56.58 -43.83
C THR A 56 58.44 -55.13 -43.54
N GLY A 57 58.68 -54.21 -44.47
CA GLY A 57 58.29 -52.81 -44.34
C GLY A 57 56.78 -52.63 -44.32
N LEU A 58 56.06 -53.34 -45.19
CA LEU A 58 54.60 -53.34 -45.26
C LEU A 58 53.99 -53.96 -44.00
N ALA A 59 54.50 -55.10 -43.53
CA ALA A 59 54.03 -55.72 -42.29
C ALA A 59 54.20 -54.78 -41.07
N ARG A 60 55.34 -54.09 -40.96
CA ARG A 60 55.55 -53.09 -39.90
C ARG A 60 54.63 -51.87 -40.04
N LEU A 61 54.30 -51.48 -41.26
CA LEU A 61 53.40 -50.36 -41.52
C LEU A 61 51.97 -50.71 -41.13
N ASP A 62 51.53 -51.92 -41.46
CA ASP A 62 50.21 -52.47 -41.10
C ASP A 62 50.03 -52.59 -39.57
N GLU A 63 51.05 -53.10 -38.87
CA GLU A 63 51.06 -53.16 -37.41
C GLU A 63 51.00 -51.75 -36.79
N LYS A 64 51.79 -50.82 -37.33
CA LYS A 64 51.79 -49.42 -36.86
C LYS A 64 50.46 -48.72 -37.12
N GLU A 65 49.81 -49.01 -38.24
CA GLU A 65 48.51 -48.43 -38.59
C GLU A 65 47.41 -48.99 -37.69
N SER A 66 47.40 -50.31 -37.45
CA SER A 66 46.49 -50.99 -36.52
C SER A 66 46.57 -50.36 -35.12
N VAL A 67 47.79 -50.21 -34.58
CA VAL A 67 48.01 -49.58 -33.27
C VAL A 67 47.57 -48.11 -33.26
N ARG A 68 47.70 -47.38 -34.38
CA ARG A 68 47.23 -45.98 -34.47
C ARG A 68 45.72 -45.90 -34.49
N ILE A 69 45.05 -46.84 -35.16
CA ILE A 69 43.59 -46.93 -35.21
C ILE A 69 43.05 -47.23 -33.81
N GLU A 70 43.58 -48.25 -33.12
CA GLU A 70 43.17 -48.59 -31.74
C GLU A 70 43.32 -47.39 -30.79
N ARG A 71 44.46 -46.69 -30.84
CA ARG A 71 44.66 -45.48 -30.01
C ARG A 71 43.72 -44.34 -30.36
N LEU A 72 43.29 -44.22 -31.61
CA LEU A 72 42.33 -43.20 -32.02
C LEU A 72 40.93 -43.55 -31.50
N GLU A 73 40.53 -44.81 -31.57
CA GLU A 73 39.28 -45.32 -31.02
C GLU A 73 39.22 -45.10 -29.51
N GLU A 74 40.26 -45.50 -28.76
CA GLU A 74 40.34 -45.26 -27.32
C GLU A 74 40.24 -43.77 -26.95
N LYS A 75 40.91 -42.90 -27.70
CA LYS A 75 40.83 -41.45 -27.48
C LYS A 75 39.45 -40.89 -27.78
N MET A 76 38.80 -41.38 -28.83
CA MET A 76 37.44 -40.99 -29.17
C MET A 76 36.47 -41.42 -28.06
N ASP A 77 36.55 -42.66 -27.60
CA ASP A 77 35.69 -43.18 -26.53
C ASP A 77 35.88 -42.42 -25.22
N ALA A 78 37.13 -42.15 -24.84
CA ALA A 78 37.44 -41.30 -23.69
C ALA A 78 36.87 -39.88 -23.85
N GLY A 79 37.00 -39.30 -25.05
CA GLY A 79 36.43 -37.98 -25.37
C GLY A 79 34.90 -37.97 -25.26
N PHE A 80 34.21 -38.99 -25.78
CA PHE A 80 32.76 -39.11 -25.68
C PHE A 80 32.29 -39.30 -24.24
N GLN A 81 32.99 -40.10 -23.44
CA GLN A 81 32.69 -40.27 -22.02
C GLN A 81 32.87 -38.97 -21.24
N GLN A 82 33.94 -38.21 -21.52
CA GLN A 82 34.17 -36.92 -20.90
C GLN A 82 33.05 -35.94 -21.23
N VAL A 83 32.68 -35.80 -22.51
CA VAL A 83 31.59 -34.91 -22.94
C VAL A 83 30.27 -35.30 -22.28
N ARG A 84 29.95 -36.60 -22.19
CA ARG A 84 28.74 -37.07 -21.51
C ARG A 84 28.73 -36.68 -20.03
N SER A 85 29.83 -36.90 -19.32
CA SER A 85 29.97 -36.56 -17.90
C SER A 85 29.84 -35.04 -17.64
N GLU A 86 30.46 -34.23 -18.51
CA GLU A 86 30.33 -32.77 -18.44
C GLU A 86 28.90 -32.30 -18.70
N MET A 87 28.21 -32.91 -19.66
CA MET A 87 26.80 -32.62 -19.94
C MET A 87 25.89 -33.00 -18.76
N ASP A 88 26.06 -34.17 -18.17
CA ASP A 88 25.29 -34.60 -17.00
C ASP A 88 25.49 -33.64 -15.81
N THR A 89 26.74 -33.26 -15.57
CA THR A 89 27.08 -32.28 -14.52
C THR A 89 26.42 -30.92 -14.77
N ARG A 90 26.46 -30.43 -16.02
CA ARG A 90 25.79 -29.18 -16.40
C ARG A 90 24.28 -29.25 -16.23
N PHE A 91 23.68 -30.40 -16.58
CA PHE A 91 22.24 -30.59 -16.45
C PHE A 91 21.79 -30.56 -14.99
N VAL A 92 22.48 -31.30 -14.11
CA VAL A 92 22.21 -31.29 -12.67
C VAL A 92 22.37 -29.89 -12.08
N ARG A 93 23.44 -29.17 -12.48
CA ARG A 93 23.64 -27.78 -12.04
C ARG A 93 22.51 -26.86 -12.51
N MET A 94 22.10 -26.96 -13.77
CA MET A 94 21.00 -26.16 -14.31
C MET A 94 19.68 -26.43 -13.59
N GLN A 95 19.41 -27.69 -13.26
CA GLN A 95 18.23 -28.07 -12.47
C GLN A 95 18.29 -27.46 -11.06
N SER A 96 19.42 -27.60 -10.36
CA SER A 96 19.61 -27.02 -9.03
C SER A 96 19.49 -25.48 -9.04
N ASP A 97 20.04 -24.82 -10.05
CA ASP A 97 19.95 -23.36 -10.20
C ASP A 97 18.50 -22.92 -10.48
N ALA A 98 17.73 -23.72 -11.22
CA ALA A 98 16.32 -23.45 -11.48
C ALA A 98 15.48 -23.60 -10.20
N ASP A 99 15.68 -24.69 -9.44
CA ASP A 99 14.99 -24.93 -8.17
C ASP A 99 15.28 -23.80 -7.17
N ALA A 100 16.54 -23.39 -7.04
CA ALA A 100 16.93 -22.29 -6.16
C ALA A 100 16.25 -20.95 -6.55
N LYS A 101 16.11 -20.68 -7.86
CA LYS A 101 15.38 -19.49 -8.34
C LYS A 101 13.89 -19.56 -8.04
N PHE A 102 13.28 -20.73 -8.15
CA PHE A 102 11.87 -20.91 -7.80
C PHE A 102 11.64 -20.71 -6.30
N ASP A 103 12.51 -21.24 -5.45
CA ASP A 103 12.43 -21.06 -3.99
C ASP A 103 12.62 -19.59 -3.61
N GLN A 104 13.58 -18.89 -4.24
CA GLN A 104 13.77 -17.46 -4.05
C GLN A 104 12.51 -16.67 -4.44
N MET A 105 11.93 -16.95 -5.61
CA MET A 105 10.72 -16.27 -6.09
C MET A 105 9.54 -16.49 -5.14
N ARG A 106 9.40 -17.71 -4.60
CA ARG A 106 8.36 -18.03 -3.63
C ARG A 106 8.54 -17.25 -2.33
N SER A 107 9.76 -17.20 -1.80
CA SER A 107 10.10 -16.43 -0.60
C SER A 107 9.84 -14.92 -0.77
N GLU A 108 10.22 -14.35 -1.92
CA GLU A 108 9.93 -12.95 -2.24
C GLU A 108 8.42 -12.68 -2.33
N MET A 109 7.64 -13.62 -2.87
CA MET A 109 6.19 -13.52 -2.94
C MET A 109 5.56 -13.54 -1.54
N ASP A 110 5.95 -14.48 -0.69
CA ASP A 110 5.47 -14.59 0.69
C ASP A 110 5.79 -13.32 1.49
N ALA A 111 7.00 -12.77 1.34
CA ALA A 111 7.39 -11.52 1.99
C ALA A 111 6.53 -10.34 1.52
N ARG A 112 6.24 -10.23 0.21
CA ARG A 112 5.36 -9.19 -0.33
C ARG A 112 3.93 -9.31 0.19
N PHE A 113 3.40 -10.54 0.30
CA PHE A 113 2.08 -10.76 0.89
C PHE A 113 2.04 -10.34 2.37
N GLY A 114 3.06 -10.72 3.16
CA GLY A 114 3.16 -10.30 4.55
C GLY A 114 3.24 -8.78 4.73
N GLN A 115 3.96 -8.09 3.85
CA GLN A 115 4.03 -6.63 3.85
C GLN A 115 2.67 -6.00 3.53
N MET A 116 1.96 -6.51 2.51
CA MET A 116 0.64 -6.02 2.14
C MET A 116 -0.39 -6.20 3.25
N GLN A 117 -0.33 -7.33 3.97
CA GLN A 117 -1.17 -7.59 5.13
C GLN A 117 -0.89 -6.57 6.24
N SER A 118 0.40 -6.36 6.58
CA SER A 118 0.80 -5.40 7.60
C SER A 118 0.38 -3.96 7.27
N GLU A 119 0.50 -3.54 6.00
CA GLU A 119 0.05 -2.22 5.56
C GLU A 119 -1.48 -2.09 5.67
N THR A 120 -2.21 -3.14 5.33
CA THR A 120 -3.68 -3.17 5.44
C THR A 120 -4.11 -3.05 6.90
N ASP A 121 -3.51 -3.81 7.81
CA ASP A 121 -3.79 -3.76 9.25
C ASP A 121 -3.50 -2.37 9.82
N ALA A 122 -2.37 -1.76 9.42
CA ALA A 122 -2.02 -0.39 9.84
C ALA A 122 -3.05 0.65 9.34
N ARG A 123 -3.54 0.51 8.10
CA ARG A 123 -4.59 1.39 7.57
C ARG A 123 -5.90 1.24 8.32
N PHE A 124 -6.29 0.01 8.69
CA PHE A 124 -7.47 -0.23 9.50
C PHE A 124 -7.34 0.39 10.90
N GLY A 125 -6.20 0.19 11.57
CA GLY A 125 -5.95 0.82 12.88
C GLY A 125 -6.00 2.35 12.83
N HIS A 126 -5.45 2.97 11.77
CA HIS A 126 -5.55 4.42 11.60
C HIS A 126 -7.00 4.90 11.33
N LEU A 127 -7.81 4.12 10.63
CA LEU A 127 -9.23 4.43 10.42
C LEU A 127 -10.02 4.34 11.72
N GLU A 128 -9.74 3.34 12.56
CA GLU A 128 -10.35 3.18 13.88
C GLU A 128 -10.05 4.38 14.79
N GLU A 129 -8.78 4.76 14.92
CA GLU A 129 -8.37 5.94 15.69
C GLU A 129 -9.05 7.23 15.21
N LYS A 130 -9.19 7.39 13.89
CA LYS A 130 -9.87 8.55 13.29
C LYS A 130 -11.37 8.55 13.57
N ILE A 131 -12.00 7.37 13.62
CA ILE A 131 -13.41 7.23 14.00
C ILE A 131 -13.59 7.60 15.47
N ASP A 132 -12.77 7.04 16.36
CA ASP A 132 -12.82 7.32 17.80
C ASP A 132 -12.65 8.81 18.08
N THR A 133 -11.68 9.45 17.43
CA THR A 133 -11.45 10.89 17.54
C THR A 133 -12.67 11.70 17.09
N ARG A 134 -13.34 11.29 16.00
CA ARG A 134 -14.56 11.97 15.52
C ARG A 134 -15.73 11.77 16.46
N ILE A 135 -15.86 10.60 17.07
CA ILE A 135 -16.90 10.31 18.06
C ILE A 135 -16.68 11.20 19.29
N GLY A 136 -15.46 11.25 19.84
CA GLY A 136 -15.16 12.11 20.98
C GLY A 136 -15.44 13.59 20.70
N HIS A 137 -15.08 14.08 19.51
CA HIS A 137 -15.41 15.47 19.15
C HIS A 137 -16.91 15.73 18.98
N LEU A 138 -17.68 14.72 18.55
CA LEU A 138 -19.15 14.84 18.48
C LEU A 138 -19.76 14.88 19.89
N GLU A 139 -19.27 14.06 20.82
CA GLU A 139 -19.69 14.07 22.22
C GLU A 139 -19.44 15.44 22.86
N GLU A 140 -18.22 15.99 22.75
CA GLU A 140 -17.89 17.32 23.24
C GLU A 140 -18.81 18.42 22.68
N ARG A 141 -19.13 18.35 21.38
CA ARG A 141 -20.04 19.32 20.75
C ARG A 141 -21.48 19.17 21.24
N MET A 142 -21.92 17.95 21.51
CA MET A 142 -23.25 17.71 22.08
C MET A 142 -23.32 18.25 23.50
N ASP A 143 -22.34 17.95 24.35
CA ASP A 143 -22.28 18.44 25.73
C ASP A 143 -22.27 19.97 25.79
N ALA A 144 -21.46 20.61 24.93
CA ALA A 144 -21.44 22.07 24.81
C ALA A 144 -22.81 22.65 24.40
N ARG A 145 -23.50 22.01 23.44
CA ARG A 145 -24.85 22.43 23.04
C ARG A 145 -25.88 22.24 24.16
N PHE A 146 -25.81 21.14 24.90
CA PHE A 146 -26.70 20.91 26.04
C PHE A 146 -26.48 21.95 27.13
N GLY A 147 -25.23 22.27 27.47
CA GLY A 147 -24.89 23.32 28.42
C GLY A 147 -25.39 24.71 27.98
N GLN A 148 -25.27 25.03 26.69
CA GLN A 148 -25.81 26.28 26.15
C GLN A 148 -27.35 26.33 26.28
N ILE A 149 -28.06 25.25 25.94
CA ILE A 149 -29.52 25.19 26.05
C ILE A 149 -29.97 25.34 27.51
N GLN A 150 -29.27 24.72 28.46
CA GLN A 150 -29.56 24.88 29.89
C GLN A 150 -29.42 26.34 30.31
N SER A 151 -28.28 26.97 30.00
CA SER A 151 -28.03 28.38 30.32
C SER A 151 -29.06 29.33 29.71
N GLU A 152 -29.41 29.15 28.43
CA GLU A 152 -30.46 29.93 27.77
C GLU A 152 -31.84 29.74 28.44
N THR A 153 -32.12 28.53 28.90
CA THR A 153 -33.36 28.20 29.62
C THR A 153 -33.41 28.89 30.97
N ASP A 154 -32.32 28.83 31.76
CA ASP A 154 -32.22 29.48 33.06
C ASP A 154 -32.40 31.00 32.95
N VAL A 155 -31.75 31.62 31.97
CA VAL A 155 -31.91 33.06 31.68
C VAL A 155 -33.36 33.39 31.33
N ARG A 156 -34.02 32.53 30.55
CA ARG A 156 -35.42 32.74 30.16
C ARG A 156 -36.37 32.61 31.35
N ILE A 157 -36.11 31.66 32.26
CA ILE A 157 -36.88 31.48 33.50
C ILE A 157 -36.71 32.71 34.40
N GLY A 158 -35.47 33.16 34.65
CA GLY A 158 -35.23 34.35 35.48
C GLY A 158 -35.90 35.61 34.93
N ARG A 159 -35.91 35.81 33.60
CA ARG A 159 -36.64 36.92 32.97
C ARG A 159 -38.16 36.79 33.13
N LEU A 160 -38.70 35.57 33.18
CA LEU A 160 -40.13 35.36 33.43
C LEU A 160 -40.48 35.67 34.89
N GLU A 161 -39.65 35.25 35.84
CA GLU A 161 -39.79 35.56 37.27
C GLU A 161 -39.79 37.08 37.51
N GLU A 162 -38.79 37.80 36.99
CA GLU A 162 -38.71 39.26 37.10
C GLU A 162 -39.97 39.97 36.53
N LYS A 163 -40.47 39.50 35.39
CA LYS A 163 -41.72 40.02 34.80
C LYS A 163 -42.94 39.74 35.66
N MET A 164 -43.00 38.58 36.31
CA MET A 164 -44.09 38.24 37.23
C MET A 164 -44.03 39.13 38.47
N ASP A 165 -42.86 39.27 39.09
CA ASP A 165 -42.65 40.12 40.26
C ASP A 165 -43.03 41.57 39.97
N ALA A 166 -42.60 42.12 38.83
CA ALA A 166 -42.97 43.47 38.41
C ALA A 166 -44.49 43.62 38.22
N ARG A 167 -45.17 42.61 37.65
CA ARG A 167 -46.63 42.60 37.51
C ARG A 167 -47.35 42.54 38.85
N PHE A 168 -46.89 41.70 39.77
CA PHE A 168 -47.44 41.61 41.12
C PHE A 168 -47.25 42.92 41.89
N GLY A 169 -46.05 43.50 41.87
CA GLY A 169 -45.78 44.79 42.51
C GLY A 169 -46.66 45.92 41.96
N LYS A 170 -46.86 45.97 40.64
CA LYS A 170 -47.79 46.93 40.01
C LYS A 170 -49.24 46.72 40.48
N MET A 171 -49.69 45.46 40.53
CA MET A 171 -51.05 45.13 40.99
C MET A 171 -51.27 45.50 42.46
N GLN A 172 -50.27 45.28 43.32
CA GLN A 172 -50.30 45.67 44.72
C GLN A 172 -50.40 47.20 44.85
N SER A 173 -49.54 47.96 44.16
CA SER A 173 -49.57 49.42 44.15
C SER A 173 -50.91 49.99 43.64
N GLU A 174 -51.47 49.41 42.58
CA GLU A 174 -52.80 49.80 42.08
C GLU A 174 -53.91 49.52 43.09
N THR A 175 -53.79 48.43 43.85
CA THR A 175 -54.74 48.04 44.90
C THR A 175 -54.64 49.00 46.08
N ASP A 176 -53.44 49.28 46.58
CA ASP A 176 -53.20 50.24 47.67
C ASP A 176 -53.73 51.63 47.30
N ALA A 177 -53.47 52.08 46.06
CA ALA A 177 -54.00 53.36 45.57
C ALA A 177 -55.53 53.37 45.46
N ARG A 178 -56.17 52.23 45.16
CA ARG A 178 -57.64 52.10 45.17
C ARG A 178 -58.19 52.18 46.59
N ILE A 179 -57.54 51.53 47.55
CA ILE A 179 -57.92 51.56 48.97
C ILE A 179 -57.80 52.98 49.52
N GLY A 180 -56.67 53.66 49.31
CA GLY A 180 -56.48 55.05 49.78
C GLY A 180 -57.52 56.01 49.20
N ARG A 181 -57.90 55.88 47.93
CA ARG A 181 -59.00 56.67 47.33
C ARG A 181 -60.38 56.35 47.93
N LEU A 182 -60.60 55.12 48.38
CA LEU A 182 -61.84 54.75 49.06
C LEU A 182 -61.88 55.34 50.47
N GLU A 183 -60.77 55.29 51.21
CA GLU A 183 -60.62 55.91 52.53
C GLU A 183 -60.87 57.42 52.46
N GLU A 184 -60.22 58.14 51.55
CA GLU A 184 -60.42 59.59 51.36
C GLU A 184 -61.89 59.93 51.05
N LYS A 185 -62.55 59.13 50.20
CA LYS A 185 -63.98 59.30 49.89
C LYS A 185 -64.86 59.04 51.11
N MET A 186 -64.52 58.05 51.93
CA MET A 186 -65.25 57.77 53.17
C MET A 186 -65.06 58.91 54.16
N ASP A 187 -63.83 59.39 54.38
CA ASP A 187 -63.53 60.52 55.27
C ASP A 187 -64.26 61.79 54.85
N ALA A 188 -64.24 62.12 53.55
CA ALA A 188 -65.00 63.26 53.02
C ALA A 188 -66.50 63.11 53.24
N ARG A 189 -67.06 61.90 53.10
CA ARG A 189 -68.47 61.62 53.36
C ARG A 189 -68.81 61.73 54.84
N PHE A 190 -67.95 61.23 55.73
CA PHE A 190 -68.10 61.36 57.18
C PHE A 190 -68.01 62.81 57.64
N GLY A 191 -67.03 63.57 57.14
CA GLY A 191 -66.89 65.00 57.43
C GLY A 191 -68.09 65.82 56.97
N ARG A 192 -68.65 65.52 55.79
CA ARG A 192 -69.91 66.11 55.32
C ARG A 192 -71.08 65.77 56.25
N MET A 193 -71.22 64.51 56.65
CA MET A 193 -72.28 64.05 57.55
C MET A 193 -72.20 64.72 58.93
N GLN A 194 -70.99 64.86 59.49
CA GLN A 194 -70.77 65.60 60.73
C GLN A 194 -71.17 67.08 60.57
N SER A 195 -70.75 67.72 59.48
CA SER A 195 -71.07 69.12 59.19
C SER A 195 -72.58 69.35 59.03
N GLU A 196 -73.27 68.45 58.32
CA GLU A 196 -74.73 68.47 58.17
C GLU A 196 -75.44 68.24 59.51
N THR A 197 -74.92 67.36 60.35
CA THR A 197 -75.44 67.09 61.70
C THR A 197 -75.27 68.32 62.59
N ASP A 198 -74.09 68.95 62.61
CA ASP A 198 -73.80 70.17 63.37
C ASP A 198 -74.66 71.34 62.91
N ALA A 199 -74.82 71.52 61.59
CA ALA A 199 -75.70 72.53 61.03
C ALA A 199 -77.17 72.26 61.42
N GLY A 200 -77.57 70.99 61.41
CA GLY A 200 -78.87 70.53 61.91
C GLY A 200 -79.10 70.93 63.37
N PHE A 201 -78.15 70.65 64.26
CA PHE A 201 -78.19 71.04 65.67
C PHE A 201 -78.27 72.56 65.84
N LYS A 202 -77.41 73.34 65.19
CA LYS A 202 -77.44 74.81 65.25
C LYS A 202 -78.79 75.38 64.78
N SER A 203 -79.35 74.83 63.70
CA SER A 203 -80.66 75.26 63.22
C SER A 203 -81.78 74.93 64.21
N MET A 204 -81.66 73.80 64.92
CA MET A 204 -82.59 73.40 65.97
C MET A 204 -82.47 74.31 67.19
N GLU A 205 -81.25 74.64 67.63
CA GLU A 205 -80.99 75.63 68.69
C GLU A 205 -81.54 77.00 68.34
N GLN A 206 -81.29 77.51 67.13
CA GLN A 206 -81.85 78.78 66.66
C GLN A 206 -83.37 78.77 66.66
N ARG A 207 -84.00 77.68 66.17
CA ARG A 207 -85.46 77.53 66.21
C ARG A 207 -85.99 77.50 67.63
N LEU A 208 -85.30 76.83 68.55
CA LEU A 208 -85.67 76.80 69.98
C LEU A 208 -85.51 78.18 70.61
N LEU A 209 -84.42 78.89 70.36
CA LEU A 209 -84.18 80.26 70.82
C LEU A 209 -85.24 81.23 70.28
N ILE A 210 -85.59 81.16 69.00
CA ILE A 210 -86.64 82.00 68.39
C ILE A 210 -88.01 81.66 69.01
N ARG A 211 -88.35 80.38 69.21
CA ARG A 211 -89.60 79.98 69.86
C ARG A 211 -89.67 80.46 71.31
N LEU A 212 -88.59 80.32 72.07
CA LEU A 212 -88.47 80.81 73.44
C LEU A 212 -88.57 82.33 73.51
N GLY A 213 -87.84 83.05 72.64
CA GLY A 213 -87.90 84.51 72.54
C GLY A 213 -89.29 85.02 72.16
N GLY A 214 -89.94 84.37 71.18
CA GLY A 214 -91.32 84.66 70.81
C GLY A 214 -92.31 84.44 71.97
N MET A 215 -92.18 83.33 72.71
CA MET A 215 -92.98 83.09 73.93
C MET A 215 -92.75 84.16 75.00
N MET A 216 -91.51 84.60 75.20
CA MET A 216 -91.19 85.67 76.16
C MET A 216 -91.83 87.00 75.77
N VAL A 217 -91.80 87.38 74.48
CA VAL A 217 -92.47 88.60 73.99
C VAL A 217 -93.99 88.50 74.18
N VAL A 218 -94.60 87.36 73.84
CA VAL A 218 -96.04 87.13 74.07
C VAL A 218 -96.38 87.18 75.57
N ALA A 219 -95.55 86.58 76.43
CA ALA A 219 -95.73 86.63 77.87
C ALA A 219 -95.63 88.06 78.42
N VAL A 220 -94.63 88.84 77.99
CA VAL A 220 -94.43 90.24 78.42
C VAL A 220 -95.55 91.15 77.91
N VAL A 221 -95.98 91.00 76.64
CA VAL A 221 -97.11 91.75 76.09
C VAL A 221 -98.42 91.36 76.79
N GLY A 222 -98.61 90.07 77.07
CA GLY A 222 -99.76 89.58 77.85
C GLY A 222 -99.80 90.18 79.26
N ILE A 223 -98.66 90.22 79.95
CA ILE A 223 -98.54 90.86 81.27
C ILE A 223 -98.80 92.37 81.18
N ALA A 224 -98.23 93.06 80.19
CA ALA A 224 -98.44 94.50 80.01
C ALA A 224 -99.89 94.87 79.66
N ALA A 225 -100.58 94.03 78.87
CA ALA A 225 -102.00 94.19 78.57
C ALA A 225 -102.87 93.95 79.81
N LEU A 226 -102.53 92.96 80.65
CA LEU A 226 -103.17 92.71 81.94
C LEU A 226 -103.01 93.90 82.90
N VAL A 227 -101.82 94.52 82.95
CA VAL A 227 -101.55 95.69 83.81
C VAL A 227 -102.28 96.95 83.34
N LYS A 228 -102.63 97.08 82.05
CA LYS A 228 -103.38 98.23 81.51
C LYS A 228 -104.91 98.12 81.68
N ILE A 229 -105.41 96.95 82.09
CA ILE A 229 -106.85 96.67 82.28
C ILE A 229 -107.23 96.67 83.78
N LEU A 230 -106.26 96.82 84.68
CA LEU A 230 -106.42 97.05 86.12
C LEU A 230 -106.21 98.54 86.46
#